data_AF-A0A520BSA8-F1
#
_entry.id   AF-A0A520BSA8-F1
#
_cell.length_a   1.000
_cell.length_b   1.000
_cell.length_c   1.000
_cell.angle_alpha   90.00
_cell.angle_beta   90.00
_cell.angle_gamma   90.00
#
_symmetry.space_group_name_H-M   'P 1'
#
loop_
_entity.id
_entity.type
_entity.pdbx_description
1 polymer ?
#
loop_
_entity_poly.entity_id
_entity_poly.type
_entity_poly.pdbx_seq_one_letter_code
_entity_poly.pdbx_strand_id
1 'polypeptide(L)'
;MKYLLPLFLIVSLAFTACNSEKIPAENLEKTKLYAFSDSIALDTFKVALIGKSSADMKFVFTIKSHKGLEIYKEEINTQDLLKSYLASEDLKKETEKMKFLTNEVSLFLDDEQFLEPAVTETEEPDASTTDLAFYNELKKTQLNGFGYRLGKDVKIYIAYSLSEQKVKVYYKCC
;
A
#
# COMPACT_ATOMS: atom_id res chain seq x y z
N MET A 1 44.51 58.53 -2.97
CA MET A 1 44.89 58.94 -4.35
C MET A 1 45.29 57.70 -5.13
N LYS A 2 44.73 57.56 -6.34
CA LYS A 2 45.01 56.55 -7.39
C LYS A 2 44.53 55.11 -7.05
N TYR A 3 43.81 54.35 -7.88
CA TYR A 3 43.56 54.28 -9.33
C TYR A 3 42.09 53.79 -9.55
N LEU A 4 41.26 54.40 -10.40
CA LEU A 4 41.06 54.17 -11.85
C LEU A 4 40.60 52.75 -12.27
N LEU A 5 39.35 52.72 -12.77
CA LEU A 5 38.52 51.70 -13.44
C LEU A 5 39.27 50.79 -14.46
N PRO A 6 38.76 49.60 -14.88
CA PRO A 6 37.49 49.51 -15.63
C PRO A 6 36.57 48.28 -15.43
N LEU A 7 35.29 48.59 -15.62
CA LEU A 7 34.20 47.83 -16.26
C LEU A 7 34.62 46.52 -16.97
N PHE A 8 34.10 45.38 -16.48
CA PHE A 8 33.84 44.20 -17.32
C PHE A 8 32.42 43.71 -17.06
N LEU A 9 31.60 43.93 -18.08
CA LEU A 9 30.26 43.40 -18.26
C LEU A 9 30.41 41.90 -18.53
N ILE A 10 29.99 41.03 -17.62
CA ILE A 10 29.79 39.61 -17.90
C ILE A 10 28.33 39.29 -17.63
N VAL A 11 27.59 39.24 -18.72
CA VAL A 11 26.26 38.67 -18.82
C VAL A 11 26.38 37.17 -18.55
N SER A 12 25.98 36.76 -17.35
CA SER A 12 25.81 35.36 -17.00
C SER A 12 24.36 34.94 -17.27
N LEU A 13 24.00 34.82 -18.55
CA LEU A 13 22.86 34.03 -18.98
C LEU A 13 23.26 32.55 -18.87
N ALA A 14 23.09 31.98 -17.68
CA ALA A 14 23.11 30.54 -17.49
C ALA A 14 21.68 30.06 -17.30
N PHE A 15 21.04 29.74 -18.42
CA PHE A 15 20.00 28.72 -18.45
C PHE A 15 20.60 27.40 -17.98
N THR A 16 20.00 26.78 -16.96
CA THR A 16 19.91 25.33 -16.68
C THR A 16 19.61 25.18 -15.17
N ALA A 17 18.64 24.43 -14.68
CA ALA A 17 17.90 23.33 -15.28
C ALA A 17 16.49 23.29 -14.65
N CYS A 18 15.50 22.92 -15.45
CA CYS A 18 14.34 22.22 -14.91
C CYS A 18 14.88 20.93 -14.29
N ASN A 19 15.03 20.90 -12.95
CA ASN A 19 15.10 19.63 -12.24
C ASN A 19 13.73 18.97 -12.41
N SER A 20 13.55 18.23 -13.50
CA SER A 20 12.74 17.02 -13.39
C SER A 20 13.52 16.15 -12.42
N GLU A 21 13.20 16.28 -11.14
CA GLU A 21 13.52 15.25 -10.16
C GLU A 21 12.95 13.96 -10.76
N LYS A 22 13.82 13.19 -11.40
CA LYS A 22 13.55 11.78 -11.63
C LYS A 22 13.50 11.21 -10.22
N ILE A 23 12.30 11.14 -9.65
CA ILE A 23 12.04 10.34 -8.46
C ILE A 23 12.62 8.97 -8.81
N PRO A 24 13.75 8.57 -8.20
CA PRO A 24 14.33 7.29 -8.53
C PRO A 24 13.29 6.25 -8.12
N ALA A 25 12.85 5.41 -9.05
CA ALA A 25 12.10 4.20 -8.74
C ALA A 25 13.01 3.17 -8.04
N GLU A 26 13.83 3.61 -7.07
CA GLU A 26 14.51 2.70 -6.15
C GLU A 26 13.43 2.11 -5.24
N ASN A 27 13.07 0.87 -5.53
CA ASN A 27 12.24 -0.06 -4.73
C ASN A 27 11.50 0.60 -3.57
N LEU A 28 10.40 1.27 -3.88
CA LEU A 28 9.56 1.83 -2.85
C LEU A 28 8.83 0.68 -2.15
N GLU A 29 9.26 0.38 -0.93
CA GLU A 29 8.68 -0.67 -0.10
C GLU A 29 8.46 -0.21 1.34
N LYS A 30 7.42 -0.75 1.97
CA LYS A 30 7.14 -0.59 3.40
C LYS A 30 6.97 -1.97 4.02
N THR A 31 7.51 -2.15 5.21
CA THR A 31 7.39 -3.39 5.99
C THR A 31 6.90 -3.05 7.39
N LYS A 32 6.06 -3.91 7.95
CA LYS A 32 5.57 -3.80 9.33
C LYS A 32 5.44 -5.19 9.96
N LEU A 33 5.76 -5.27 11.26
CA LEU A 33 5.56 -6.47 12.06
C LEU A 33 4.24 -6.36 12.82
N TYR A 34 3.45 -7.44 12.82
CA TYR A 34 2.15 -7.43 13.47
C TYR A 34 1.65 -8.84 13.79
N ALA A 35 0.98 -9.03 14.93
CA ALA A 35 0.36 -10.30 15.29
C ALA A 35 -0.91 -10.51 14.45
N PHE A 36 -0.96 -11.56 13.63
CA PHE A 36 -2.04 -11.77 12.66
C PHE A 36 -2.44 -13.24 12.49
N SER A 37 -1.51 -14.12 12.13
CA SER A 37 -1.74 -15.58 12.07
C SER A 37 -1.62 -16.28 13.42
N ASP A 38 -1.18 -15.54 14.45
CA ASP A 38 -1.05 -15.95 15.84
C ASP A 38 -1.39 -14.75 16.74
N SER A 39 -1.83 -15.00 17.97
CA SER A 39 -2.21 -13.93 18.91
C SER A 39 -1.03 -13.19 19.53
N ILE A 40 0.19 -13.73 19.43
CA ILE A 40 1.39 -13.17 20.05
C ILE A 40 2.54 -13.08 19.04
N ALA A 41 2.75 -14.12 18.24
CA ALA A 41 3.86 -14.16 17.30
C ALA A 41 3.65 -13.18 16.13
N LEU A 42 4.71 -12.41 15.81
CA LEU A 42 4.64 -11.35 14.81
C LEU A 42 4.89 -11.89 13.40
N ASP A 43 3.96 -11.59 12.50
CA ASP A 43 4.08 -11.80 11.07
C ASP A 43 4.68 -10.55 10.41
N THR A 44 5.23 -10.74 9.20
CA THR A 44 5.81 -9.66 8.39
C THR A 44 4.86 -9.28 7.28
N PHE A 45 4.31 -8.07 7.35
CA PHE A 45 3.55 -7.43 6.29
C PHE A 45 4.51 -6.62 5.44
N LYS A 46 4.47 -6.81 4.12
CA LYS A 46 5.30 -6.05 3.18
C LYS A 46 4.48 -5.61 1.97
N VAL A 47 4.62 -4.34 1.60
CA VAL A 47 4.07 -3.76 0.38
C VAL A 47 5.21 -3.15 -0.44
N ALA A 48 5.17 -3.28 -1.77
CA ALA A 48 6.18 -2.73 -2.66
C ALA A 48 5.61 -2.35 -4.03
N LEU A 49 6.22 -1.34 -4.67
CA LEU A 49 6.10 -1.10 -6.11
C LEU A 49 7.24 -1.79 -6.84
N ILE A 50 6.92 -2.70 -7.76
CA ILE A 50 7.89 -3.46 -8.53
C ILE A 50 7.71 -3.17 -10.02
N GLY A 51 8.68 -2.52 -10.65
CA GLY A 51 8.68 -2.17 -12.08
C GLY A 51 9.46 -0.89 -12.36
N LYS A 52 9.43 -0.40 -13.60
CA LYS A 52 10.26 0.75 -14.02
C LYS A 52 9.47 2.05 -14.22
N SER A 53 8.18 1.97 -14.49
CA SER A 53 7.28 3.09 -14.74
C SER A 53 5.87 2.79 -14.24
N SER A 54 5.02 3.81 -14.07
CA SER A 54 3.64 3.58 -13.64
C SER A 54 2.82 2.69 -14.59
N ALA A 55 3.27 2.51 -15.84
CA ALA A 55 2.63 1.69 -16.86
C ALA A 55 2.93 0.18 -16.76
N ASP A 56 4.09 -0.20 -16.22
CA ASP A 56 4.56 -1.59 -16.11
C ASP A 56 4.78 -2.04 -14.66
N MET A 57 4.58 -1.15 -13.69
CA MET A 57 4.69 -1.48 -12.27
C MET A 57 3.55 -2.36 -11.76
N LYS A 58 3.89 -3.12 -10.73
CA LYS A 58 2.95 -3.84 -9.88
C LYS A 58 3.00 -3.30 -8.48
N PHE A 59 1.84 -3.13 -7.87
CA PHE A 59 1.68 -3.00 -6.43
C PHE A 59 1.59 -4.42 -5.86
N VAL A 60 2.56 -4.79 -5.01
CA VAL A 60 2.68 -6.15 -4.48
C VAL A 60 2.59 -6.10 -2.97
N PHE A 61 1.57 -6.74 -2.42
CA PHE A 61 1.38 -6.92 -0.98
C PHE A 61 1.59 -8.39 -0.61
N THR A 62 2.34 -8.64 0.46
CA THR A 62 2.62 -9.98 0.98
C THR A 62 2.53 -10.01 2.50
N ILE A 63 2.15 -11.16 3.03
CA ILE A 63 2.25 -11.48 4.46
C ILE A 63 3.07 -12.76 4.59
N LYS A 64 4.14 -12.71 5.39
CA LYS A 64 4.89 -13.88 5.81
C LYS A 64 4.63 -14.15 7.29
N SER A 65 4.31 -15.39 7.61
CA SER A 65 4.15 -15.83 9.00
C SER A 65 5.45 -15.63 9.80
N HIS A 66 5.35 -15.65 11.13
CA HIS A 66 6.50 -15.69 12.05
C HIS A 66 7.48 -16.85 11.78
N LYS A 67 7.05 -17.89 11.04
CA LYS A 67 7.89 -19.02 10.58
C LYS A 67 8.59 -18.75 9.24
N GLY A 68 8.42 -17.57 8.67
CA GLY A 68 8.98 -17.18 7.37
C GLY A 68 8.20 -17.68 6.15
N LEU A 69 7.08 -18.39 6.34
CA LEU A 69 6.26 -18.91 5.24
C LEU A 69 5.37 -17.79 4.68
N GLU A 70 5.34 -17.59 3.36
CA GLU A 70 4.36 -16.72 2.71
C GLU A 70 2.95 -17.32 2.86
N ILE A 71 2.07 -16.58 3.53
CA ILE A 71 0.69 -17.00 3.83
C ILE A 71 -0.34 -16.17 3.06
N TYR A 72 0.08 -15.06 2.46
CA TYR A 72 -0.75 -14.22 1.61
C TYR A 72 0.08 -13.43 0.61
N LYS A 73 -0.49 -13.25 -0.59
CA LYS A 73 0.09 -12.43 -1.64
C LYS A 73 -1.01 -11.87 -2.54
N GLU A 74 -0.95 -10.57 -2.79
CA GLU A 74 -1.83 -9.86 -3.71
C GLU A 74 -0.96 -9.01 -4.67
N GLU A 75 -1.26 -9.06 -5.96
CA GLU A 75 -0.55 -8.29 -6.98
C GLU A 75 -1.54 -7.55 -7.88
N ILE A 76 -1.33 -6.25 -8.06
CA ILE A 76 -2.22 -5.41 -8.87
C ILE A 76 -1.38 -4.61 -9.84
N ASN A 77 -1.86 -4.52 -11.09
CA ASN A 77 -1.27 -3.63 -12.05
C ASN A 77 -1.54 -2.18 -11.62
N THR A 78 -0.49 -1.35 -11.54
CA THR A 78 -0.64 0.03 -11.10
C THR A 78 -1.56 0.84 -12.01
N GLN A 79 -1.73 0.46 -13.28
CA GLN A 79 -2.72 1.08 -14.17
C GLN A 79 -4.15 0.85 -13.72
N ASP A 80 -4.47 -0.34 -13.21
CA ASP A 80 -5.81 -0.66 -12.74
C ASP A 80 -6.11 0.08 -11.43
N LEU A 81 -5.12 0.13 -10.53
CA LEU A 81 -5.19 0.94 -9.33
C LEU A 81 -5.41 2.42 -9.69
N LEU A 82 -4.58 3.01 -10.54
CA LEU A 82 -4.71 4.42 -10.94
C LEU A 82 -6.07 4.74 -11.56
N LYS A 83 -6.60 3.88 -12.45
CA LYS A 83 -7.92 4.08 -13.07
C LYS A 83 -9.07 4.00 -12.07
N SER A 84 -8.89 3.25 -10.98
CA SER A 84 -9.92 3.13 -9.93
C SER A 84 -9.98 4.35 -9.00
N TYR A 85 -8.96 5.21 -8.98
CA TYR A 85 -8.87 6.37 -8.09
C TYR A 85 -8.87 7.72 -8.81
N LEU A 86 -8.19 7.82 -9.94
CA LEU A 86 -7.89 9.10 -10.59
C LEU A 86 -8.84 9.41 -11.76
N ALA A 87 -9.15 10.71 -11.92
CA ALA A 87 -9.82 11.21 -13.10
C ALA A 87 -8.90 11.11 -14.34
N SER A 88 -9.51 11.12 -15.54
CA SER A 88 -8.78 10.96 -16.81
C SER A 88 -7.71 12.03 -17.05
N GLU A 89 -7.88 13.22 -16.49
CA GLU A 89 -6.92 14.32 -16.57
C GLU A 89 -5.65 14.07 -15.75
N ASP A 90 -5.79 13.53 -14.54
CA ASP A 90 -4.67 13.23 -13.63
C ASP A 90 -3.86 12.02 -14.12
N LEU A 91 -4.51 11.10 -14.85
CA LEU A 91 -3.87 9.98 -15.53
C LEU A 91 -2.92 10.40 -16.68
N LYS A 92 -2.76 11.68 -16.99
CA LYS A 92 -1.86 12.14 -18.07
C LYS A 92 -0.45 12.46 -17.60
N LYS A 93 -0.22 12.73 -16.31
CA LYS A 93 1.08 13.18 -15.78
C LYS A 93 1.79 12.07 -15.01
N GLU A 94 2.93 11.62 -15.50
CA GLU A 94 3.70 10.54 -14.87
C GLU A 94 4.10 10.87 -13.43
N THR A 95 4.55 12.10 -13.17
CA THR A 95 4.92 12.54 -11.82
C THR A 95 3.76 12.43 -10.83
N GLU A 96 2.53 12.79 -11.23
CA GLU A 96 1.35 12.69 -10.37
C GLU A 96 0.96 11.24 -10.10
N LYS A 97 1.04 10.36 -11.12
CA LYS A 97 0.83 8.93 -10.94
C LYS A 97 1.83 8.34 -9.94
N MET A 98 3.12 8.65 -10.11
CA MET A 98 4.16 8.15 -9.23
C MET A 98 4.01 8.67 -7.80
N LYS A 99 3.63 9.95 -7.63
CA LYS A 99 3.32 10.53 -6.33
C LYS A 99 2.14 9.81 -5.66
N PHE A 100 1.06 9.55 -6.41
CA PHE A 100 -0.09 8.78 -5.93
C PHE A 100 0.33 7.38 -5.47
N LEU A 101 0.98 6.60 -6.35
CA LEU A 101 1.42 5.23 -6.03
C LEU A 101 2.36 5.20 -4.82
N THR A 102 3.22 6.21 -4.70
CA THR A 102 4.14 6.32 -3.56
C THR A 102 3.38 6.57 -2.26
N ASN A 103 2.39 7.45 -2.30
CA ASN A 103 1.52 7.72 -1.16
C ASN A 103 0.72 6.47 -0.77
N GLU A 104 0.19 5.72 -1.73
CA GLU A 104 -0.52 4.46 -1.45
C GLU A 104 0.38 3.48 -0.70
N VAL A 105 1.61 3.24 -1.15
CA VAL A 105 2.58 2.39 -0.41
C VAL A 105 2.84 2.93 1.01
N SER A 106 2.99 4.25 1.14
CA SER A 106 3.25 4.90 2.42
C SER A 106 2.12 4.69 3.41
N LEU A 107 0.86 4.68 2.97
CA LEU A 107 -0.32 4.58 3.83
C LEU A 107 -0.85 3.14 3.98
N PHE A 108 -0.47 2.22 3.08
CA PHE A 108 -1.04 0.87 3.01
C PHE A 108 -0.91 0.07 4.31
N LEU A 109 0.18 0.27 5.07
CA LEU A 109 0.45 -0.42 6.32
C LEU A 109 0.29 0.49 7.56
N ASP A 110 -0.55 1.52 7.46
CA ASP A 110 -0.84 2.38 8.61
C ASP A 110 -1.64 1.62 9.68
N ASP A 111 -1.51 2.06 10.93
CA ASP A 111 -2.08 1.37 12.10
C ASP A 111 -3.60 1.17 11.98
N GLU A 112 -4.29 2.10 11.33
CA GLU A 112 -5.73 2.07 11.06
C GLU A 112 -6.17 0.91 10.16
N GLN A 113 -5.25 0.31 9.41
CA GLN A 113 -5.52 -0.86 8.58
C GLN A 113 -5.51 -2.16 9.39
N PHE A 114 -4.98 -2.15 10.61
CA PHE A 114 -4.92 -3.33 11.47
C PHE A 114 -6.07 -3.32 12.48
N LEU A 115 -6.72 -4.47 12.64
CA LEU A 115 -7.94 -4.62 13.43
C LEU A 115 -7.72 -5.59 14.58
N GLU A 116 -7.96 -5.13 15.80
CA GLU A 116 -7.82 -5.93 17.03
C GLU A 116 -9.16 -6.00 17.76
N PRO A 117 -9.91 -7.12 17.68
CA PRO A 117 -9.75 -8.27 16.78
C PRO A 117 -10.26 -8.00 15.35
N ALA A 118 -10.14 -8.99 14.44
CA ALA A 118 -10.77 -8.93 13.11
C ALA A 118 -12.30 -8.78 13.18
N VAL A 119 -12.92 -9.49 14.12
CA VAL A 119 -14.37 -9.52 14.36
C VAL A 119 -14.61 -9.56 15.86
N THR A 120 -15.40 -8.62 16.38
CA THR A 120 -15.71 -8.59 17.82
C THR A 120 -16.74 -9.65 18.20
N GLU A 121 -16.79 -10.05 19.47
CA GLU A 121 -17.76 -11.06 19.95
C GLU A 121 -19.23 -10.65 19.72
N THR A 122 -19.50 -9.35 19.71
CA THR A 122 -20.85 -8.78 19.53
C THR A 122 -21.19 -8.41 18.08
N GLU A 123 -20.23 -8.49 17.16
CA GLU A 123 -20.46 -8.16 15.76
C GLU A 123 -21.31 -9.25 15.09
N GLU A 124 -22.35 -8.84 14.38
CA GLU A 124 -23.23 -9.76 13.66
C GLU A 124 -22.96 -9.68 12.16
N PRO A 125 -22.93 -10.84 11.46
CA PRO A 125 -22.68 -10.88 10.03
C PRO A 125 -23.81 -10.19 9.26
N ASP A 126 -23.45 -9.52 8.18
CA ASP A 126 -24.36 -8.87 7.24
C ASP A 126 -24.24 -9.45 5.81
N ALA A 127 -24.85 -8.79 4.83
CA ALA A 127 -24.80 -9.20 3.43
C ALA A 127 -23.40 -9.11 2.76
N SER A 128 -22.46 -8.39 3.38
CA SER A 128 -21.06 -8.24 2.95
C SER A 128 -20.13 -9.28 3.58
N THR A 129 -20.66 -10.12 4.48
CA THR A 129 -19.93 -11.27 5.03
C THR A 129 -19.81 -12.36 3.98
N THR A 130 -18.58 -12.66 3.58
CA THR A 130 -18.31 -13.55 2.44
C THR A 130 -18.30 -15.04 2.79
N ASP A 131 -17.99 -15.36 4.04
CA ASP A 131 -17.94 -16.72 4.56
C ASP A 131 -18.36 -16.73 6.04
N LEU A 132 -19.58 -17.18 6.30
CA LEU A 132 -20.15 -17.20 7.64
C LEU A 132 -19.42 -18.17 8.59
N ALA A 133 -18.88 -19.28 8.08
CA ALA A 133 -18.15 -20.23 8.91
C ALA A 133 -16.84 -19.61 9.39
N PHE A 134 -16.11 -18.97 8.47
CA PHE A 134 -14.87 -18.27 8.80
C PHE A 134 -15.11 -17.04 9.70
N TYR A 135 -16.16 -16.27 9.44
CA TYR A 135 -16.53 -15.14 10.30
C TYR A 135 -16.79 -15.59 11.76
N ASN A 136 -17.51 -16.70 11.94
CA ASN A 136 -17.74 -17.29 13.27
C ASN A 136 -16.49 -17.92 13.90
N GLU A 137 -15.54 -18.40 13.09
CA GLU A 137 -14.21 -18.80 13.57
C GLU A 137 -13.49 -17.58 14.19
N LEU A 138 -13.44 -16.46 13.47
CA LEU A 138 -12.79 -15.23 13.93
C LEU A 138 -13.42 -14.69 15.23
N LYS A 139 -14.75 -14.74 15.36
CA LYS A 139 -15.43 -14.39 16.63
C LYS A 139 -14.92 -15.22 17.81
N LYS A 140 -14.56 -16.49 17.60
CA LYS A 140 -14.10 -17.38 18.68
C LYS A 140 -12.61 -17.24 18.93
N THR A 141 -11.81 -17.10 17.88
CA THR A 141 -10.35 -17.06 17.99
C THR A 141 -9.83 -15.68 18.40
N GLN A 142 -10.62 -14.63 18.13
CA GLN A 142 -10.24 -13.23 18.37
C GLN A 142 -8.91 -12.86 17.69
N LEU A 143 -8.56 -13.55 16.60
CA LEU A 143 -7.39 -13.19 15.79
C LEU A 143 -7.60 -11.82 15.14
N ASN A 144 -6.49 -11.13 14.93
CA ASN A 144 -6.49 -9.80 14.34
C ASN A 144 -6.80 -9.84 12.83
N GLY A 145 -7.31 -8.73 12.34
CA GLY A 145 -7.66 -8.51 10.93
C GLY A 145 -6.75 -7.48 10.27
N PHE A 146 -6.82 -7.45 8.95
CA PHE A 146 -6.20 -6.40 8.16
C PHE A 146 -7.18 -5.95 7.07
N GLY A 147 -7.49 -4.66 7.06
CA GLY A 147 -8.32 -4.00 6.05
C GLY A 147 -7.42 -3.28 5.04
N TYR A 148 -7.78 -3.31 3.77
CA TYR A 148 -7.09 -2.52 2.75
C TYR A 148 -8.02 -2.21 1.58
N ARG A 149 -7.57 -1.31 0.70
CA ARG A 149 -8.31 -0.88 -0.49
C ARG A 149 -7.52 -1.16 -1.74
N LEU A 150 -8.21 -1.69 -2.74
CA LEU A 150 -7.67 -1.90 -4.10
C LEU A 150 -8.43 -1.06 -5.12
N GLY A 151 -9.00 0.04 -4.67
CA GLY A 151 -9.91 0.88 -5.44
C GLY A 151 -10.61 1.87 -4.51
N LYS A 152 -11.08 2.97 -5.10
CA LYS A 152 -11.81 4.01 -4.35
C LYS A 152 -13.03 3.45 -3.60
N ASP A 153 -13.71 2.52 -4.26
CA ASP A 153 -14.98 1.92 -3.83
C ASP A 153 -14.85 0.40 -3.66
N VAL A 154 -13.64 -0.08 -3.30
CA VAL A 154 -13.41 -1.48 -2.89
C VAL A 154 -12.65 -1.59 -1.57
N LYS A 155 -13.30 -1.94 -0.45
CA LYS A 155 -12.62 -2.38 0.78
C LYS A 155 -12.64 -3.90 0.95
N ILE A 156 -11.47 -4.44 1.30
CA ILE A 156 -11.26 -5.86 1.52
C ILE A 156 -10.71 -6.04 2.93
N TYR A 157 -11.28 -6.99 3.67
CA TYR A 157 -10.85 -7.35 5.00
C TYR A 157 -10.45 -8.81 5.04
N ILE A 158 -9.21 -9.05 5.44
CA ILE A 158 -8.60 -10.37 5.51
C ILE A 158 -8.22 -10.71 6.94
N ALA A 159 -8.24 -12.01 7.24
CA ALA A 159 -7.74 -12.57 8.49
C ALA A 159 -7.18 -13.98 8.24
N TYR A 160 -6.47 -14.54 9.21
CA TYR A 160 -5.96 -15.90 9.13
C TYR A 160 -6.99 -16.90 9.64
N SER A 161 -7.28 -17.95 8.86
CA SER A 161 -8.06 -19.10 9.31
C SER A 161 -7.12 -20.14 9.91
N LEU A 162 -7.32 -20.46 11.19
CA LEU A 162 -6.64 -21.58 11.86
C LEU A 162 -7.13 -22.92 11.31
N SER A 163 -8.41 -23.01 10.98
CA SER A 163 -9.01 -24.25 10.46
C SER A 163 -8.46 -24.62 9.08
N GLU A 164 -8.27 -23.64 8.21
CA GLU A 164 -7.74 -23.84 6.85
C GLU A 164 -6.24 -23.50 6.70
N GLN A 165 -5.61 -22.99 7.75
CA GLN A 165 -4.20 -22.59 7.79
C GLN A 165 -3.80 -21.59 6.68
N LYS A 166 -4.71 -20.70 6.30
CA LYS A 166 -4.49 -19.73 5.22
C LYS A 166 -5.19 -18.41 5.49
N VAL A 167 -4.71 -17.35 4.84
CA VAL A 167 -5.37 -16.05 4.86
C VAL A 167 -6.60 -16.08 3.95
N LYS A 168 -7.72 -15.55 4.45
CA LYS A 168 -8.99 -15.49 3.72
C LYS A 168 -9.61 -14.11 3.87
N VAL A 169 -10.39 -13.71 2.87
CA VAL A 169 -11.31 -12.58 2.99
C VAL A 169 -12.46 -13.02 3.89
N TYR A 170 -12.79 -12.23 4.91
CA TYR A 170 -13.98 -12.46 5.73
C TYR A 170 -15.08 -11.44 5.42
N TYR A 171 -14.69 -10.22 5.03
CA TYR A 171 -15.62 -9.15 4.74
C TYR A 171 -15.20 -8.37 3.49
N LYS A 172 -16.17 -8.09 2.62
CA LYS A 172 -15.98 -7.22 1.46
C LYS A 172 -17.19 -6.32 1.35
N CYS A 173 -16.97 -5.03 1.51
CA CYS A 173 -17.98 -4.01 1.28
C CYS A 173 -17.32 -2.86 0.62
N CYS A 174 -18.14 -2.06 -0.05
CA CYS A 174 -17.78 -0.71 -0.42
C CYS A 174 -16.40 -0.70 -1.11
#